data_AF-T0V5U2-F1
#
_entry.id   AF-T0V5U2-F1
#
_cell.length_a   1.000
_cell.length_b   1.000
_cell.length_c   1.000
_cell.angle_alpha   90.00
_cell.angle_beta   90.00
_cell.angle_gamma   90.00
#
_symmetry.space_group_name_H-M   'P 1'
#
loop_
_entity.id
_entity.type
_entity.pdbx_description
1 polymer ?
#
loop_
_entity_poly.entity_id
_entity_poly.type
_entity_poly.pdbx_seq_one_letter_code
_entity_poly.pdbx_strand_id
1 'polypeptide(L)'
;MKKTKNRERNILKRFFVNEKEDERIKLMMRKTGITNFSIFARRACCNKEIFSIDFSEYKNIISEISATKSELKRIGNNINQIAK
;
A
#
# COMPACT_ATOMS: atom_id res chain seq x y z
N MET A 1 -38.72 15.73 -13.87
CA MET A 1 -37.62 16.19 -12.98
C MET A 1 -37.23 15.06 -12.05
N LYS A 2 -35.95 14.65 -11.98
CA LYS A 2 -35.49 13.63 -11.01
C LYS A 2 -35.64 14.21 -9.60
N LYS A 3 -36.49 13.62 -8.77
CA LYS A 3 -36.56 13.91 -7.32
C LYS A 3 -35.17 13.75 -6.72
N THR A 4 -34.53 14.86 -6.38
CA THR A 4 -33.30 14.87 -5.57
C THR A 4 -33.67 14.35 -4.20
N LYS A 5 -33.30 13.10 -3.89
CA LYS A 5 -33.47 12.54 -2.55
C LYS A 5 -32.62 13.38 -1.59
N ASN A 6 -33.26 14.01 -0.60
CA ASN A 6 -32.58 14.79 0.41
C ASN A 6 -31.80 13.83 1.33
N ARG A 7 -30.55 13.55 0.99
CA ARG A 7 -29.66 12.62 1.70
C ARG A 7 -28.62 13.42 2.44
N GLU A 8 -28.42 13.11 3.71
CA GLU A 8 -27.29 13.63 4.52
C GLU A 8 -25.94 13.39 3.83
N ARG A 9 -25.80 12.26 3.11
CA ARG A 9 -24.59 11.89 2.36
C ARG A 9 -24.92 11.77 0.87
N ASN A 10 -24.86 12.90 0.15
CA ASN A 10 -25.27 13.04 -1.24
C ASN A 10 -24.12 12.90 -2.27
N ILE A 11 -22.86 13.02 -1.84
CA ILE A 11 -21.68 12.88 -2.73
C ILE A 11 -21.38 11.41 -2.98
N LEU A 12 -21.33 11.02 -4.26
CA LEU A 12 -21.02 9.66 -4.69
C LEU A 12 -19.51 9.51 -4.99
N LYS A 13 -18.92 8.39 -4.55
CA LYS A 13 -17.56 7.98 -4.91
C LYS A 13 -17.63 6.62 -5.61
N ARG A 14 -16.99 6.50 -6.77
CA ARG A 14 -16.93 5.27 -7.58
C ARG A 14 -15.50 5.06 -8.05
N PHE A 15 -15.06 3.81 -8.03
CA PHE A 15 -13.79 3.35 -8.57
C PHE A 15 -13.93 1.87 -8.91
N PHE A 16 -13.07 1.40 -9.81
CA PHE A 16 -12.97 -0.02 -10.13
C PHE A 16 -11.89 -0.66 -9.27
N VAL A 17 -12.05 -1.95 -9.01
CA VAL A 17 -11.06 -2.80 -8.33
C VAL A 17 -10.86 -4.05 -9.16
N ASN A 18 -9.66 -4.63 -9.08
CA ASN A 18 -9.40 -5.95 -9.60
C ASN A 18 -9.90 -7.04 -8.64
N GLU A 19 -9.86 -8.30 -9.07
CA GLU A 19 -10.37 -9.44 -8.29
C GLU A 19 -9.67 -9.59 -6.93
N LYS A 20 -8.34 -9.43 -6.89
CA LYS A 20 -7.56 -9.54 -5.64
C LYS A 20 -7.93 -8.43 -4.66
N GLU A 21 -8.15 -7.22 -5.15
CA GLU A 21 -8.61 -6.09 -4.34
C GLU A 21 -10.02 -6.32 -3.78
N ASP A 22 -10.94 -6.86 -4.59
CA ASP A 22 -12.29 -7.21 -4.14
C ASP A 22 -12.28 -8.31 -3.05
N GLU A 23 -11.50 -9.37 -3.25
CA GLU A 23 -11.31 -10.42 -2.25
C GLU A 23 -10.77 -9.85 -0.94
N ARG A 24 -9.76 -8.96 -1.03
CA ARG A 24 -9.16 -8.28 0.11
C ARG A 24 -10.18 -7.42 0.85
N ILE A 25 -11.00 -6.65 0.12
CA ILE A 25 -12.07 -5.82 0.68
C ILE A 25 -13.07 -6.70 1.43
N LYS A 26 -13.56 -7.79 0.81
CA LYS A 26 -14.49 -8.75 1.42
C LYS A 26 -13.92 -9.38 2.69
N LEU A 27 -12.64 -9.76 2.67
CA LEU A 27 -11.96 -10.29 3.84
C LEU A 27 -11.92 -9.27 4.99
N MET A 28 -11.55 -8.02 4.71
CA MET A 28 -11.50 -6.96 5.73
C MET A 28 -12.89 -6.60 6.28
N MET A 29 -13.91 -6.62 5.43
CA MET A 29 -15.31 -6.47 5.85
C MET A 29 -15.72 -7.57 6.82
N ARG A 30 -15.40 -8.85 6.51
CA ARG A 30 -15.64 -9.97 7.43
C ARG A 30 -14.90 -9.81 8.77
N LYS A 31 -13.61 -9.46 8.73
CA LYS A 31 -12.79 -9.26 9.95
C LYS A 31 -13.32 -8.14 10.85
N THR A 32 -13.90 -7.11 10.27
CA THR A 32 -14.46 -5.96 11.01
C THR A 32 -15.93 -6.12 11.38
N GLY A 33 -16.59 -7.20 10.93
CA GLY A 33 -18.03 -7.41 11.11
C GLY A 33 -18.92 -6.44 10.33
N ILE A 34 -18.39 -5.70 9.35
CA ILE A 34 -19.15 -4.71 8.57
C ILE A 34 -19.63 -5.35 7.28
N THR A 35 -20.94 -5.52 7.12
CA THR A 35 -21.56 -6.15 5.94
C THR A 35 -21.84 -5.17 4.80
N ASN A 36 -21.97 -3.88 5.10
CA ASN A 36 -22.26 -2.84 4.10
C ASN A 36 -20.96 -2.18 3.61
N PHE A 37 -20.65 -2.35 2.32
CA PHE A 37 -19.45 -1.79 1.71
C PHE A 37 -19.38 -0.26 1.83
N SER A 38 -20.49 0.46 1.70
CA SER A 38 -20.49 1.93 1.81
C SER A 38 -20.12 2.41 3.22
N ILE A 39 -20.50 1.65 4.25
CA ILE A 39 -20.11 1.94 5.64
C ILE A 39 -18.63 1.60 5.83
N PHE A 40 -18.20 0.42 5.37
CA PHE A 40 -16.82 -0.04 5.45
C PHE A 40 -15.86 0.93 4.77
N ALA A 41 -16.11 1.27 3.49
CA ALA A 41 -15.28 2.18 2.71
C ALA A 41 -15.19 3.55 3.36
N ARG A 42 -16.32 4.11 3.83
CA ARG A 42 -16.31 5.41 4.51
C ARG A 42 -15.48 5.39 5.79
N ARG A 43 -15.66 4.39 6.65
CA ARG A 43 -14.84 4.24 7.87
C ARG A 43 -13.37 4.02 7.52
N ALA A 44 -13.07 3.20 6.52
CA ALA A 44 -11.70 2.96 6.09
C ALA A 44 -11.04 4.22 5.50
N CYS A 45 -11.77 5.07 4.77
CA CYS A 45 -11.24 6.30 4.20
C CYS A 45 -11.17 7.45 5.21
N CYS A 46 -12.11 7.54 6.17
CA CYS A 46 -12.20 8.65 7.12
C CYS A 46 -11.52 8.36 8.46
N ASN A 47 -11.42 7.10 8.87
CA ASN A 47 -10.87 6.72 10.19
C ASN A 47 -9.46 6.14 10.10
N LYS A 48 -8.89 5.93 8.91
CA LYS A 48 -7.48 5.55 8.82
C LYS A 48 -6.62 6.78 9.00
N GLU A 49 -5.81 6.77 10.06
CA GLU A 49 -4.51 7.40 10.04
C GLU A 49 -3.77 6.86 8.81
N ILE A 50 -3.53 7.72 7.83
CA ILE A 50 -2.62 7.39 6.73
C ILE A 50 -1.24 7.34 7.38
N PHE A 51 -0.78 6.14 7.75
CA PHE A 51 0.62 5.94 8.08
C PHE A 51 1.42 6.12 6.79
N SER A 52 1.80 7.37 6.52
CA SER A 52 2.93 7.68 5.67
C SER A 52 4.16 7.13 6.38
N ILE A 53 4.61 5.95 5.98
CA ILE A 53 5.93 5.47 6.39
C ILE A 53 6.93 6.32 5.64
N ASP A 54 7.46 7.34 6.32
CA ASP A 54 8.54 8.16 5.81
C ASP A 54 9.84 7.35 5.90
N PHE A 55 10.35 6.93 4.73
CA PHE A 55 11.63 6.22 4.64
C PHE A 55 12.84 7.15 4.59
N SER A 56 12.67 8.45 4.83
CA SER A 56 13.77 9.42 4.78
C SER A 56 14.91 9.06 5.73
N GLU A 57 14.61 8.54 6.91
CA GLU A 57 15.62 8.08 7.89
C GLU A 57 16.37 6.83 7.41
N TYR A 58 15.69 5.96 6.65
CA TYR A 58 16.28 4.73 6.09
C TYR A 58 17.05 4.96 4.80
N LYS A 59 16.97 6.15 4.17
CA LYS A 59 17.71 6.44 2.93
C LYS A 59 19.22 6.27 3.11
N ASN A 60 19.76 6.75 4.23
CA ASN A 60 21.18 6.64 4.53
C ASN A 60 21.59 5.18 4.69
N ILE A 61 20.81 4.41 5.46
CA ILE A 61 21.05 2.97 5.67
C ILE A 61 20.98 2.19 4.34
N ILE A 62 19.97 2.46 3.52
CA ILE A 62 19.81 1.82 2.20
C ILE A 62 20.99 2.18 1.29
N SER A 63 21.47 3.43 1.34
CA SER A 63 22.62 3.87 0.55
C SER A 63 23.92 3.17 0.96
N GLU A 64 24.16 3.00 2.26
CA GLU A 64 25.33 2.29 2.78
C GLU A 64 25.30 0.81 2.42
N ILE A 65 24.15 0.14 2.61
CA ILE A 65 23.97 -1.27 2.20
C ILE A 65 24.24 -1.45 0.70
N SER A 66 23.77 -0.51 -0.12
CA SER A 66 24.00 -0.54 -1.57
C SER A 66 25.48 -0.38 -1.92
N ALA A 67 26.19 0.52 -1.22
CA ALA A 67 27.63 0.70 -1.38
C ALA A 67 28.40 -0.57 -0.99
N THR A 68 28.12 -1.15 0.18
CA THR A 68 28.76 -2.40 0.63
C THR A 68 28.50 -3.55 -0.33
N LYS A 69 27.27 -3.67 -0.86
CA LYS A 69 26.93 -4.69 -1.86
C LYS A 69 27.75 -4.53 -3.15
N SER A 70 28.01 -3.29 -3.57
CA SER A 70 28.85 -3.00 -4.74
C SER A 70 30.31 -3.41 -4.51
N GLU A 71 30.84 -3.13 -3.31
CA GLU A 71 32.20 -3.54 -2.93
C GLU A 71 32.35 -5.06 -2.87
N LEU A 72 31.41 -5.76 -2.24
CA LEU A 72 31.39 -7.23 -2.21
C LEU A 72 31.35 -7.83 -3.61
N LYS A 73 30.58 -7.22 -4.52
CA LYS A 73 30.55 -7.63 -5.93
C LYS A 73 31.90 -7.45 -6.62
N ARG A 74 32.61 -6.34 -6.36
CA ARG A 74 33.97 -6.13 -6.89
C ARG A 74 34.96 -7.15 -6.35
N ILE A 75 34.91 -7.44 -5.05
CA ILE A 75 35.75 -8.46 -4.41
C ILE A 75 35.49 -9.83 -5.05
N GLY A 76 34.21 -10.23 -5.16
CA GLY A 76 33.84 -11.50 -5.78
C GLY A 76 34.32 -11.62 -7.23
N ASN A 77 34.22 -10.55 -8.00
CA ASN A 77 34.75 -10.51 -9.37
C ASN A 77 36.28 -10.69 -9.42
N ASN A 78 37.02 -10.02 -8.52
CA ASN A 78 38.47 -10.15 -8.45
C ASN A 78 38.89 -11.57 -8.03
N ILE A 79 38.22 -12.16 -7.04
CA ILE A 79 38.46 -13.56 -6.63
C ILE A 79 38.24 -14.50 -7.83
N ASN A 80 37.16 -14.29 -8.57
CA ASN A 80 36.84 -15.10 -9.75
C ASN A 80 37.84 -14.92 -10.90
N GLN A 81 38.52 -13.76 -10.99
CA GLN A 81 39.61 -13.54 -11.94
C GLN A 81 40.91 -14.22 -11.51
N ILE A 82 41.20 -14.31 -10.21
CA ILE A 82 42.38 -15.01 -9.67
C ILE A 82 42.20 -16.54 -9.74
N ALA A 83 40.97 -17.02 -9.58
CA ALA A 83 40.63 -18.43 -9.62
C ALA A 83 40.55 -19.00 -11.05
N LYS A 84 40.55 -18.14 -12.07
CA LYS A 84 40.66 -18.50 -13.49
C LYS A 84 42.12 -18.48 -13.92
#